data_AF-A0A2P4SFL9-F1
#
_entry.id   AF-A0A2P4SFL9-F1
#
_cell.length_a   1.000
_cell.length_b   1.000
_cell.length_c   1.000
_cell.angle_alpha   90.00
_cell.angle_beta   90.00
_cell.angle_gamma   90.00
#
_symmetry.space_group_name_H-M   'P 1'
#
loop_
_entity.id
_entity.type
_entity.pdbx_description
1 polymer ?
#
loop_
_entity_poly.entity_id
_entity_poly.type
_entity_poly.pdbx_seq_one_letter_code
_entity_poly.pdbx_strand_id
1 'polypeptide(L)'
;MAYIGFVEEKGALYCEVCYEKFFAPECSKCQRKILGEVINALKQTWHVSCFVCVACHNPIRNNVFHLEDGDPYCETDYYALFGTMCHGCEFPIEAGDRFLEALGHTWHDTCFVCSV
;
A
#
# COMPACT_ATOMS: atom_id res chain seq x y z
N MET A 1 -8.25 -40.28 3.52
CA MET A 1 -9.30 -40.01 2.50
C MET A 1 -9.09 -38.57 2.05
N ALA A 2 -8.63 -38.36 0.81
CA ALA A 2 -8.35 -37.02 0.30
C ALA A 2 -9.63 -36.46 -0.32
N TYR A 3 -10.29 -35.52 0.37
CA TYR A 3 -11.32 -34.69 -0.24
C TYR A 3 -10.59 -33.73 -1.17
N ILE A 4 -10.56 -34.03 -2.46
CA ILE A 4 -10.09 -33.08 -3.47
C ILE A 4 -11.19 -32.01 -3.55
N GLY A 5 -10.88 -30.78 -3.12
CA GLY A 5 -11.77 -29.65 -3.30
C GLY A 5 -11.94 -29.31 -4.78
N PHE A 6 -13.12 -28.82 -5.15
CA PHE A 6 -13.38 -28.30 -6.48
C PHE A 6 -13.66 -26.80 -6.38
N VAL A 7 -13.12 -26.06 -7.34
CA VAL A 7 -13.29 -24.61 -7.51
C VAL A 7 -14.06 -24.39 -8.79
N GLU A 8 -15.13 -23.59 -8.74
CA GLU A 8 -15.86 -23.17 -9.92
C GLU A 8 -15.23 -21.91 -10.50
N GLU A 9 -14.90 -21.92 -11.79
CA GLU A 9 -14.37 -20.77 -12.52
C GLU A 9 -15.07 -20.67 -13.89
N LYS A 10 -15.72 -19.53 -14.15
CA LYS A 10 -16.50 -19.26 -15.38
C LYS A 10 -17.53 -20.37 -15.74
N GLY A 11 -18.14 -21.00 -14.73
CA GLY A 11 -19.15 -22.05 -14.91
C GLY A 11 -18.58 -23.45 -15.18
N ALA A 12 -17.26 -23.65 -15.05
CA ALA A 12 -16.63 -24.96 -15.12
C ALA A 12 -15.96 -25.30 -13.77
N LEU A 13 -16.02 -26.57 -13.38
CA LEU A 13 -15.42 -27.07 -12.15
C LEU A 13 -14.01 -27.59 -12.40
N TYR A 14 -13.06 -27.13 -11.61
CA TYR A 14 -11.66 -27.55 -11.64
C TYR A 14 -11.28 -28.11 -10.26
N CYS A 15 -10.44 -29.15 -10.21
CA CYS A 15 -9.80 -29.50 -8.94
C CYS A 15 -8.81 -28.41 -8.53
N GLU A 16 -8.51 -28.30 -7.24
CA GLU A 16 -7.57 -27.28 -6.71
C GLU A 16 -6.22 -27.25 -7.45
N VAL A 17 -5.69 -28.42 -7.81
CA VAL A 17 -4.41 -28.55 -8.54
C VAL A 17 -4.51 -27.98 -9.97
N CYS A 18 -5.62 -28.25 -10.67
CA CYS A 18 -5.85 -27.70 -12.01
C CYS A 18 -6.09 -26.19 -11.94
N TYR A 19 -6.85 -25.72 -10.94
CA TYR A 19 -7.07 -24.30 -10.73
C TYR A 19 -5.75 -23.56 -10.49
N GLU A 20 -4.91 -24.05 -9.57
CA GLU A 20 -3.59 -23.47 -9.28
C GLU A 20 -2.73 -23.35 -10.53
N LYS A 21 -2.68 -24.42 -11.33
CA LYS A 21 -1.77 -24.51 -12.47
C LYS A 21 -2.18 -23.61 -13.63
N PHE A 22 -3.47 -23.50 -13.92
CA PHE A 22 -3.95 -22.88 -15.16
C PHE A 22 -4.64 -21.52 -14.96
N PHE A 23 -5.20 -21.26 -13.77
CA PHE A 23 -6.09 -20.11 -13.56
C PHE A 23 -5.68 -19.21 -12.42
N ALA A 24 -5.03 -19.73 -11.37
CA ALA A 24 -4.69 -18.94 -10.21
C ALA A 24 -3.80 -17.72 -10.58
N PRO A 25 -4.15 -16.52 -10.09
CA PRO A 25 -3.34 -15.33 -10.31
C PRO A 25 -2.00 -15.45 -9.58
N GLU A 26 -1.01 -14.73 -10.07
CA GLU A 26 0.32 -14.70 -9.48
C GLU A 26 0.47 -13.44 -8.62
N CYS A 27 1.03 -13.60 -7.43
CA CYS A 27 1.32 -12.47 -6.57
C CYS A 27 2.49 -11.66 -7.10
N SER A 28 2.27 -10.36 -7.27
CA SER A 28 3.31 -9.45 -7.75
C SER A 28 4.54 -9.33 -6.83
N LYS A 29 4.39 -9.60 -5.51
CA LYS A 29 5.50 -9.58 -4.55
C LYS A 29 6.36 -10.83 -4.58
N CYS A 30 5.73 -12.01 -4.46
CA CYS A 30 6.43 -13.27 -4.22
C CYS A 30 6.45 -14.21 -5.42
N GLN A 31 5.78 -13.83 -6.52
CA GLN A 31 5.69 -14.57 -7.78
C GLN A 31 5.12 -15.99 -7.60
N ARG A 32 4.33 -16.21 -6.54
CA ARG A 32 3.62 -17.47 -6.29
C ARG A 32 2.15 -17.34 -6.61
N LYS A 33 1.53 -18.46 -6.97
CA LYS A 33 0.09 -18.57 -7.17
C LYS A 33 -0.68 -18.21 -5.89
N ILE A 34 -1.77 -17.47 -6.05
CA ILE A 34 -2.66 -17.10 -4.96
C ILE A 34 -3.87 -18.03 -4.99
N LEU A 35 -4.00 -18.83 -3.93
CA LEU A 35 -5.15 -19.69 -3.71
C LEU A 35 -6.00 -19.06 -2.60
N GLY A 36 -7.23 -18.66 -2.94
CA GLY A 36 -8.15 -18.01 -2.01
C GLY A 36 -8.22 -16.50 -2.18
N GLU A 37 -8.24 -15.76 -1.07
CA GLU A 37 -8.44 -14.31 -1.08
C GLU A 37 -7.26 -13.56 -1.70
N VAL A 38 -7.61 -12.62 -2.59
CA VAL A 38 -6.66 -11.79 -3.33
C VAL A 38 -6.89 -10.31 -3.01
N ILE A 39 -5.82 -9.53 -3.04
CA ILE A 39 -5.90 -8.07 -3.10
C ILE A 39 -5.56 -7.64 -4.52
N ASN A 40 -6.48 -6.92 -5.15
CA ASN A 40 -6.24 -6.27 -6.43
C ASN A 40 -5.90 -4.80 -6.17
N ALA A 41 -4.64 -4.45 -6.36
CA ALA A 41 -4.11 -3.11 -6.17
C ALA A 41 -3.03 -2.85 -7.21
N LEU A 42 -2.87 -1.61 -7.66
CA LEU A 42 -1.83 -1.24 -8.63
C LEU A 42 -1.97 -1.94 -10.00
N LYS A 43 -3.20 -2.29 -10.39
CA LYS A 43 -3.49 -3.14 -11.57
C LYS A 43 -2.80 -4.51 -11.50
N GLN A 44 -2.41 -4.94 -10.31
CA GLN A 44 -1.72 -6.19 -10.02
C GLN A 44 -2.47 -6.94 -8.91
N THR A 45 -2.14 -8.22 -8.75
CA THR A 45 -2.76 -9.08 -7.74
C THR A 45 -1.73 -9.47 -6.70
N TRP A 46 -2.14 -9.50 -5.43
CA TRP A 46 -1.26 -9.73 -4.29
C TRP A 46 -1.92 -10.71 -3.32
N HIS A 47 -1.13 -11.53 -2.63
CA HIS A 47 -1.62 -12.17 -1.41
C HIS A 47 -1.96 -11.10 -0.38
N VAL A 48 -3.00 -11.32 0.42
CA VAL A 48 -3.36 -10.46 1.55
C VAL A 48 -2.18 -10.25 2.51
N SER A 49 -1.33 -11.28 2.68
CA SER A 49 -0.11 -11.21 3.50
C SER A 49 1.07 -10.53 2.82
N CYS A 50 1.07 -10.43 1.49
CA CYS A 50 2.14 -9.81 0.72
C CYS A 50 1.92 -8.31 0.51
N PHE A 51 0.67 -7.84 0.58
CA PHE A 51 0.35 -6.42 0.50
C PHE A 51 0.60 -5.74 1.87
N VAL A 52 1.86 -5.43 2.12
CA VAL A 52 2.38 -4.84 3.36
C VAL A 52 3.21 -3.61 3.05
N CYS A 53 3.28 -2.67 3.98
CA CYS A 53 4.14 -1.49 3.87
C CYS A 53 5.61 -1.91 3.69
N VAL A 54 6.33 -1.30 2.75
CA VAL A 54 7.77 -1.59 2.54
C VAL A 54 8.63 -1.13 3.73
N ALA A 55 8.23 -0.07 4.44
CA ALA A 55 8.96 0.43 5.61
C ALA A 55 8.71 -0.43 6.86
N CYS A 56 7.49 -0.42 7.42
CA CYS A 56 7.21 -1.15 8.66
C CYS A 56 6.84 -2.63 8.50
N HIS A 57 6.68 -3.14 7.27
CA HIS A 57 6.27 -4.52 6.98
C HIS A 57 4.90 -4.93 7.54
N ASN A 58 4.10 -3.98 8.02
CA ASN A 58 2.74 -4.24 8.50
C ASN A 58 1.75 -4.37 7.34
N PRO A 59 0.76 -5.28 7.44
CA PRO A 59 -0.27 -5.46 6.42
C PRO A 59 -1.14 -4.20 6.22
N ILE A 60 -1.33 -3.81 4.97
CA ILE A 60 -2.21 -2.69 4.59
C ILE A 60 -3.62 -3.25 4.38
N ARG A 61 -4.40 -3.39 5.46
CA ARG A 61 -5.65 -4.20 5.45
C ARG A 61 -6.95 -3.45 5.21
N ASN A 62 -6.94 -2.12 5.05
CA ASN A 62 -8.08 -1.24 4.68
C ASN A 62 -7.76 0.25 4.91
N ASN A 63 -6.58 0.56 5.45
CA ASN A 63 -6.15 1.95 5.59
C ASN A 63 -5.76 2.55 4.23
N VAL A 64 -5.85 3.87 4.15
CA VAL A 64 -5.24 4.64 3.07
C VAL A 64 -3.77 4.25 2.97
N PHE A 65 -3.33 4.00 1.75
CA PHE A 65 -1.94 3.73 1.44
C PHE A 65 -1.49 4.65 0.33
N HIS A 66 -0.19 4.90 0.31
CA HIS A 66 0.45 5.75 -0.67
C HIS A 66 1.50 4.93 -1.41
N LEU A 67 1.90 5.44 -2.57
CA LEU A 67 2.87 4.80 -3.42
C LEU A 67 4.03 5.75 -3.61
N GLU A 68 5.23 5.23 -3.44
CA GLU A 68 6.46 5.90 -3.83
C GLU A 68 7.26 4.93 -4.70
N ASP A 69 7.68 5.38 -5.89
CA ASP A 69 8.41 4.56 -6.89
C ASP A 69 7.75 3.21 -7.26
N GLY A 70 6.45 3.06 -7.01
CA GLY A 70 5.69 1.83 -7.27
C GLY A 70 5.60 0.88 -6.07
N ASP A 71 6.23 1.23 -4.95
CA ASP A 71 6.18 0.47 -3.70
C ASP A 71 5.07 0.99 -2.77
N PRO A 72 4.28 0.10 -2.13
CA PRO A 72 3.22 0.50 -1.21
C PRO A 72 3.76 0.86 0.17
N TYR A 73 3.37 2.03 0.66
CA TYR A 73 3.64 2.51 2.02
C TYR A 73 2.34 2.73 2.77
N CYS A 74 2.32 2.42 4.07
CA CYS A 74 1.21 2.87 4.92
C CYS A 74 1.28 4.39 5.06
N GLU A 75 0.14 5.02 5.29
CA GLU A 75 0.02 6.47 5.48
C GLU A 75 1.07 7.05 6.44
N THR A 76 1.24 6.44 7.61
CA THR A 76 2.19 6.88 8.63
C THR A 76 3.64 6.88 8.13
N ASP A 77 4.09 5.78 7.53
CA ASP A 77 5.47 5.67 7.05
C ASP A 77 5.69 6.53 5.81
N TYR A 78 4.68 6.67 4.94
CA TYR A 78 4.76 7.52 3.76
C TYR A 78 5.02 8.98 4.16
N TYR A 79 4.23 9.53 5.09
CA TYR A 79 4.46 10.90 5.56
C TYR A 79 5.74 11.04 6.40
N ALA A 80 6.14 10.01 7.15
CA ALA A 80 7.38 10.05 7.89
C ALA A 80 8.63 10.07 6.99
N LEU A 81 8.59 9.36 5.85
CA LEU A 81 9.72 9.22 4.93
C LEU A 81 9.73 10.27 3.82
N PHE A 82 8.55 10.62 3.29
CA PHE A 82 8.38 11.44 2.10
C PHE A 82 7.54 12.70 2.36
N GLY A 83 6.98 12.83 3.56
CA GLY A 83 6.20 14.01 3.93
C GLY A 83 7.09 15.23 4.13
N THR A 84 6.53 16.39 3.78
CA THR A 84 7.18 17.67 4.02
C THR A 84 6.90 18.12 5.45
N MET A 85 7.94 18.34 6.25
CA MET A 85 7.79 18.77 7.64
C MET A 85 7.83 20.30 7.73
N CYS A 86 6.92 20.88 8.51
CA CYS A 86 6.95 22.31 8.82
C CYS A 86 8.13 22.60 9.76
N HIS A 87 9.01 23.52 9.37
CA HIS A 87 10.16 23.90 10.20
C HIS A 87 9.76 24.62 11.50
N GLY A 88 8.62 25.32 11.51
CA GLY A 88 8.19 26.10 12.67
C GLY A 88 7.56 25.27 13.80
N CYS A 89 6.95 24.13 13.49
CA CYS A 89 6.27 23.29 14.48
C CYS A 89 6.71 21.82 14.49
N GLU A 90 7.57 21.42 13.55
CA GLU A 90 8.07 20.05 13.39
C GLU A 90 6.98 19.01 13.08
N PHE A 91 5.76 19.45 12.72
CA PHE A 91 4.68 18.57 12.28
C PHE A 91 4.65 18.43 10.73
N PRO A 92 4.19 17.28 10.21
CA PRO A 92 3.98 17.09 8.78
C PRO A 92 2.98 18.10 8.22
N ILE A 93 3.22 18.55 6.99
CA ILE A 93 2.27 19.33 6.20
C ILE A 93 1.40 18.33 5.42
N GLU A 94 0.12 18.27 5.74
CA GLU A 94 -0.82 17.28 5.20
C GLU A 94 -1.49 17.77 3.91
N ALA A 95 -2.12 16.84 3.19
CA ALA A 95 -2.87 17.18 1.98
C ALA A 95 -4.09 18.06 2.32
N GLY A 96 -4.00 19.34 1.96
CA GLY A 96 -5.03 20.35 2.23
C GLY A 96 -4.55 21.51 3.10
N ASP A 97 -3.37 21.38 3.71
CA ASP A 97 -2.78 22.46 4.49
C ASP A 97 -2.31 23.62 3.62
N ARG A 98 -2.43 24.82 4.17
CA ARG A 98 -1.84 26.03 3.59
C ARG A 98 -0.39 26.11 4.05
N PHE A 99 0.53 26.07 3.10
CA PHE A 99 1.95 26.16 3.39
C PHE A 99 2.67 27.09 2.42
N LEU A 100 3.89 27.47 2.79
CA LEU A 100 4.80 28.26 1.97
C LEU A 100 6.25 27.80 2.17
N GLU A 101 7.08 28.07 1.16
CA GLU A 101 8.51 27.83 1.20
C GLU A 101 9.25 29.15 1.43
N ALA A 102 10.06 29.20 2.47
CA ALA A 102 10.87 30.38 2.80
C ALA A 102 12.15 29.94 3.51
N LEU A 103 13.26 30.65 3.23
CA LEU A 103 14.57 30.39 3.83
C LEU A 103 15.09 28.95 3.61
N GLY A 104 14.69 28.30 2.50
CA GLY A 104 15.07 26.91 2.19
C GLY A 104 14.31 25.85 2.99
N HIS A 105 13.25 26.25 3.71
CA HIS A 105 12.41 25.36 4.49
C HIS A 105 10.93 25.55 4.14
N THR A 106 10.12 24.56 4.50
CA THR A 106 8.67 24.59 4.34
C THR A 106 8.00 24.91 5.67
N TRP A 107 6.93 25.70 5.62
CA TRP A 107 6.23 26.21 6.80
C TRP A 107 4.73 26.16 6.57
N HIS A 108 3.95 25.80 7.59
CA HIS A 108 2.53 26.17 7.61
C HIS A 108 2.41 27.70 7.49
N ASP A 109 1.36 28.18 6.83
CA ASP A 109 1.12 29.62 6.65
C ASP A 109 1.00 30.37 7.98
N THR A 110 0.52 29.68 9.00
CA THR A 110 0.45 30.17 10.40
C THR A 110 1.77 30.06 11.18
N CYS A 111 2.73 29.26 10.73
CA CYS A 111 4.02 29.05 11.41
C CYS A 111 5.12 29.99 10.91
N PHE A 112 4.98 30.61 9.74
CA PHE A 112 5.94 31.58 9.23
C PHE A 112 5.61 32.99 9.73
N VAL A 113 5.97 33.27 10.98
CA VAL A 113 5.68 34.55 11.67
C VAL A 113 6.97 35.30 12.03
N CYS A 114 6.86 36.62 12.19
CA CYS A 114 7.99 37.46 12.60
C CYS A 114 8.43 37.10 14.03
N SER A 115 9.71 36.79 14.23
CA SER A 115 10.30 36.81 15.57
C SER A 115 10.55 38.26 15.95
N VAL A 116 9.79 38.75 16.94
CA VAL A 116 9.97 40.08 17.53
C VAL A 116 11.27 40.18 18.32
#